data_AF-A0A9C8NU41-F1
#
_entry.id   AF-A0A9C8NU41-F1
#
_cell.length_a   1.000
_cell.length_b   1.000
_cell.length_c   1.000
_cell.angle_alpha   90.00
_cell.angle_beta   90.00
_cell.angle_gamma   90.00
#
_symmetry.space_group_name_H-M   'P 1'
#
loop_
_entity.id
_entity.type
_entity.pdbx_description
1 polymer ?
#
loop_
_entity_poly.entity_id
_entity_poly.type
_entity_poly.pdbx_seq_one_letter_code
_entity_poly.pdbx_strand_id
1 'polypeptide(L)'
;MKHAAIMMAVLLPCAGLAQAGTRADLSGDVVVDFSTTADMPLMTIGDTGNAADGTGYGSVGYDYSIGKFEVTAGQYTEFLNAVAGADTYELYHLDMFYDPPLLPRADGCQIERTGSSGSYAYSVAADYADRPVNYVSWADAARFANWLTNGMPTGLQGLATTEDGSYFLNGATSLADLMAVTREADAVYVVPSEDEWYKAAYYDAGATTYYDYATGSDTLPSNDLIDPDPGNNANFMDPWWDYTLGAPVWRTEVGEFENSESPYGTFDMTGNVSEFTDTAYDANRRIRRGGDYYIDASGMDSGVRRYGQPTQYSFAFGFRIVSLGGAPGDFDGDGDVDADDIDLLCDNLGDAAYDVDGDGDADEDDMIYLIETLVELTDGVRVGTKRGDFNLDGLVNGTDLALMKVAFGQPGQDYADGNANCDAFVNGTDLAILKTNFGFIAPPSPGGVPEPVTIGLLSLGGLAMLRRRRSLRN
;
A
#
# COMPACT_ATOMS: atom_id res chain seq x y z
N MET A 1 21.92 33.13 50.67
CA MET A 1 20.58 33.70 50.40
C MET A 1 20.54 34.27 48.99
N LYS A 2 20.27 33.43 47.99
CA LYS A 2 19.71 33.82 46.70
C LYS A 2 18.81 32.66 46.28
N HIS A 3 17.54 32.98 46.04
CA HIS A 3 16.44 32.05 45.81
C HIS A 3 16.59 31.37 44.45
N ALA A 4 16.50 30.05 44.42
CA ALA A 4 16.29 29.28 43.21
C ALA A 4 14.78 29.28 42.90
N ALA A 5 14.39 29.88 41.79
CA ALA A 5 13.04 29.75 41.26
C ALA A 5 12.98 28.44 40.47
N ILE A 6 12.25 27.47 41.02
CA ILE A 6 11.85 26.25 40.30
C ILE A 6 10.74 26.69 39.35
N MET A 7 11.08 26.78 38.06
CA MET A 7 10.11 26.99 37.00
C MET A 7 9.53 25.62 36.64
N MET A 8 8.36 25.33 37.19
CA MET A 8 7.57 24.14 36.92
C MET A 8 7.00 24.30 35.50
N ALA A 9 7.65 23.70 34.51
CA ALA A 9 7.09 23.59 33.16
C ALA A 9 5.90 22.63 33.24
N VAL A 10 4.70 23.19 33.06
CA VAL A 10 3.48 22.42 32.86
C VAL A 10 3.56 21.84 31.46
N LEU A 11 3.96 20.57 31.37
CA LEU A 11 3.67 19.73 30.21
C LEU A 11 2.15 19.67 30.08
N LEU A 12 1.60 20.40 29.11
CA LEU A 12 0.27 20.11 28.60
C LEU A 12 0.42 18.84 27.75
N PRO A 13 -0.25 17.72 28.09
CA PRO A 13 -0.38 16.62 27.15
C PRO A 13 -1.36 17.07 26.07
N CYS A 14 -0.87 17.28 24.86
CA CYS A 14 -1.75 17.36 23.69
C CYS A 14 -2.23 15.94 23.42
N ALA A 15 -3.27 15.53 24.14
CA ALA A 15 -3.96 14.27 23.91
C ALA A 15 -4.90 14.43 22.71
N GLY A 16 -4.34 14.33 21.51
CA GLY A 16 -5.05 13.68 20.41
C GLY A 16 -4.78 12.19 20.58
N LEU A 17 -5.80 11.41 20.97
CA LEU A 17 -5.72 9.96 20.77
C LEU A 17 -5.80 9.74 19.25
N ALA A 18 -4.65 9.72 18.58
CA ALA A 18 -4.55 8.98 17.33
C ALA A 18 -4.74 7.51 17.70
N GLN A 19 -5.75 6.88 17.12
CA GLN A 19 -5.91 5.44 17.21
C GLN A 19 -4.83 4.83 16.33
N ALA A 20 -3.95 4.00 16.90
CA ALA A 20 -2.89 3.31 16.15
C ALA A 20 -3.47 2.72 14.85
N GLY A 21 -2.79 2.95 13.73
CA GLY A 21 -3.27 2.60 12.41
C GLY A 21 -3.81 3.78 11.60
N THR A 22 -4.47 4.78 12.19
CA THR A 22 -5.02 5.92 11.41
C THR A 22 -4.32 7.23 11.73
N ARG A 23 -3.57 7.78 10.77
CA ARG A 23 -3.02 9.15 10.83
C ARG A 23 -3.45 9.88 9.55
N ALA A 24 -3.63 11.21 9.63
CA ALA A 24 -3.74 11.98 8.40
C ALA A 24 -2.44 11.76 7.60
N ASP A 25 -2.54 11.50 6.29
CA ASP A 25 -1.40 11.72 5.40
C ASP A 25 -0.93 13.15 5.66
N LEU A 26 0.35 13.30 5.93
CA LEU A 26 0.95 14.56 6.38
C LEU A 26 0.89 15.65 5.29
N SER A 27 0.42 15.30 4.08
CA SER A 27 0.00 16.20 3.00
C SER A 27 -1.30 16.98 3.28
N GLY A 28 -2.09 16.56 4.28
CA GLY A 28 -3.29 17.24 4.73
C GLY A 28 -4.60 16.86 4.01
N ASP A 29 -4.59 15.92 3.06
CA ASP A 29 -5.78 15.64 2.23
C ASP A 29 -6.49 14.28 2.49
N VAL A 30 -5.87 13.27 3.13
CA VAL A 30 -6.53 11.96 3.38
C VAL A 30 -6.14 11.36 4.74
N VAL A 31 -7.02 10.58 5.39
CA VAL A 31 -6.65 9.72 6.54
C VAL A 31 -6.13 8.40 5.98
N VAL A 32 -4.84 8.10 6.19
CA VAL A 32 -4.23 6.84 5.76
C VAL A 32 -4.30 5.84 6.90
N ASP A 33 -4.81 4.64 6.60
CA ASP A 33 -4.76 3.52 7.53
C ASP A 33 -3.49 2.68 7.29
N PHE A 34 -2.44 2.96 8.06
CA PHE A 34 -1.17 2.24 8.06
C PHE A 34 -1.26 0.81 8.64
N SER A 35 -2.43 0.40 9.13
CA SER A 35 -2.66 -0.96 9.61
C SER A 35 -3.23 -1.90 8.55
N THR A 36 -3.68 -1.36 7.41
CA THR A 36 -4.13 -2.14 6.25
C THR A 36 -3.30 -1.85 5.01
N THR A 37 -3.24 -2.85 4.14
CA THR A 37 -2.57 -2.83 2.85
C THR A 37 -3.49 -2.36 1.72
N ALA A 38 -4.81 -2.33 1.94
CA ALA A 38 -5.78 -1.78 0.99
C ALA A 38 -5.56 -0.28 0.75
N ASP A 39 -5.23 0.47 1.81
CA ASP A 39 -5.03 1.91 1.75
C ASP A 39 -3.54 2.30 1.67
N MET A 40 -2.68 1.43 1.13
CA MET A 40 -1.24 1.70 1.08
C MET A 40 -0.98 2.90 0.16
N PRO A 41 -0.46 4.03 0.69
CA PRO A 41 -0.29 5.22 -0.12
C PRO A 41 0.85 5.02 -1.11
N LEU A 42 0.54 5.20 -2.38
CA LEU A 42 1.49 5.17 -3.48
C LEU A 42 1.78 6.59 -3.97
N MET A 43 2.94 6.78 -4.57
CA MET A 43 3.39 8.02 -5.18
C MET A 43 3.75 7.76 -6.63
N THR A 44 3.06 8.44 -7.54
CA THR A 44 3.32 8.38 -8.99
C THR A 44 4.66 9.02 -9.32
N ILE A 45 5.51 8.25 -10.00
CA ILE A 45 6.83 8.66 -10.48
C ILE A 45 6.77 8.75 -12.01
N GLY A 46 6.60 9.97 -12.50
CA GLY A 46 6.51 10.29 -13.93
C GLY A 46 7.86 10.52 -14.61
N ASP A 47 7.89 11.36 -15.65
CA ASP A 47 9.10 11.73 -16.42
C ASP A 47 9.75 10.53 -17.11
N THR A 48 8.94 9.73 -17.81
CA THR A 48 9.37 8.65 -18.69
C THR A 48 10.59 9.03 -19.55
N GLY A 49 11.63 8.19 -19.53
CA GLY A 49 12.82 8.36 -20.34
C GLY A 49 13.81 9.40 -19.82
N ASN A 50 13.72 9.77 -18.54
CA ASN A 50 14.71 10.59 -17.86
C ASN A 50 16.12 10.00 -17.97
N ALA A 51 17.13 10.85 -18.10
CA ALA A 51 18.52 10.41 -18.16
C ALA A 51 18.98 9.91 -16.79
N ALA A 52 19.85 8.89 -16.79
CA ALA A 52 20.50 8.43 -15.57
C ALA A 52 21.38 9.53 -14.95
N ASP A 53 21.54 9.47 -13.64
CA ASP A 53 22.48 10.27 -12.87
C ASP A 53 23.95 10.01 -13.31
N GLY A 54 24.88 10.87 -12.91
CA GLY A 54 26.32 10.66 -13.06
C GLY A 54 26.83 9.37 -12.41
N THR A 55 26.08 8.80 -11.47
CA THR A 55 26.32 7.47 -10.88
C THR A 55 25.96 6.31 -11.83
N GLY A 56 25.15 6.57 -12.86
CA GLY A 56 24.68 5.61 -13.85
C GLY A 56 23.32 4.97 -13.55
N TYR A 57 22.59 5.45 -12.53
CA TYR A 57 21.29 4.92 -12.12
C TYR A 57 20.15 5.93 -12.28
N GLY A 58 18.92 5.45 -12.14
CA GLY A 58 17.72 6.27 -12.06
C GLY A 58 17.04 6.52 -13.40
N SER A 59 17.54 5.96 -14.51
CA SER A 59 16.90 6.07 -15.81
C SER A 59 15.76 5.06 -15.92
N VAL A 60 14.51 5.53 -15.98
CA VAL A 60 13.32 4.66 -16.11
C VAL A 60 12.54 5.05 -17.35
N GLY A 61 12.18 4.05 -18.15
CA GLY A 61 11.55 4.23 -19.47
C GLY A 61 10.01 4.16 -19.48
N TYR A 62 9.39 4.25 -18.30
CA TYR A 62 7.95 4.21 -18.07
C TYR A 62 7.63 4.96 -16.77
N ASP A 63 6.36 5.32 -16.60
CA ASP A 63 5.83 5.84 -15.35
C ASP A 63 5.40 4.65 -14.46
N TYR A 64 5.49 4.81 -13.15
CA TYR A 64 5.12 3.79 -12.16
C TYR A 64 4.77 4.47 -10.85
N SER A 65 4.12 3.76 -9.96
CA SER A 65 3.83 4.22 -8.61
C SER A 65 4.67 3.46 -7.59
N ILE A 66 5.13 4.12 -6.55
CA ILE A 66 5.94 3.50 -5.49
C ILE A 66 5.38 3.85 -4.13
N GLY A 67 5.48 2.94 -3.17
CA GLY A 67 5.11 3.18 -1.78
C GLY A 67 5.67 4.52 -1.31
N LYS A 68 4.76 5.43 -0.93
CA LYS A 68 5.11 6.73 -0.35
C LYS A 68 5.97 6.54 0.89
N PHE A 69 5.73 5.44 1.61
CA PHE A 69 6.44 4.99 2.79
C PHE A 69 6.98 3.56 2.61
N GLU A 70 7.81 3.12 3.56
CA GLU A 70 8.16 1.71 3.73
C GLU A 70 6.94 0.88 4.15
N VAL A 71 6.92 -0.43 3.84
CA VAL A 71 5.84 -1.31 4.33
C VAL A 71 5.89 -1.40 5.84
N THR A 72 4.77 -1.11 6.50
CA THR A 72 4.71 -1.03 7.96
C THR A 72 4.59 -2.40 8.62
N ALA A 73 4.88 -2.47 9.92
CA ALA A 73 4.68 -3.68 10.71
C ALA A 73 3.18 -4.05 10.83
N GLY A 74 2.28 -3.07 10.79
CA GLY A 74 0.83 -3.26 10.72
C GLY A 74 0.43 -3.98 9.43
N GLN A 75 0.79 -3.41 8.28
CA GLN A 75 0.58 -3.98 6.95
C GLN A 75 1.15 -5.39 6.82
N TYR A 76 2.37 -5.62 7.31
CA TYR A 76 2.98 -6.94 7.28
C TYR A 76 2.27 -7.94 8.22
N THR A 77 1.71 -7.47 9.34
CA THR A 77 0.90 -8.32 10.25
C THR A 77 -0.40 -8.77 9.61
N GLU A 78 -1.04 -7.93 8.80
CA GLU A 78 -2.20 -8.31 8.00
C GLU A 78 -1.86 -9.44 7.03
N PHE A 79 -0.78 -9.26 6.25
CA PHE A 79 -0.25 -10.30 5.35
C PHE A 79 0.00 -11.63 6.08
N LEU A 80 0.70 -11.60 7.22
CA LEU A 80 0.96 -12.81 8.01
C LEU A 80 -0.34 -13.49 8.48
N ASN A 81 -1.34 -12.74 8.92
CA ASN A 81 -2.63 -13.31 9.33
C ASN A 81 -3.42 -13.89 8.14
N ALA A 82 -3.27 -13.34 6.93
CA ALA A 82 -3.94 -13.82 5.73
C ALA A 82 -3.38 -15.17 5.25
N VAL A 83 -2.05 -15.36 5.28
CA VAL A 83 -1.41 -16.51 4.62
C VAL A 83 -0.54 -17.40 5.51
N ALA A 84 -0.04 -16.90 6.63
CA ALA A 84 0.98 -17.59 7.44
C ALA A 84 0.41 -18.46 8.58
N GLY A 85 -0.82 -18.96 8.46
CA GLY A 85 -1.39 -19.86 9.47
C GLY A 85 -0.54 -21.11 9.73
N ALA A 86 0.07 -21.67 8.68
CA ALA A 86 1.10 -22.73 8.79
C ALA A 86 2.53 -22.20 8.74
N ASP A 87 2.71 -21.04 8.11
CA ASP A 87 4.00 -20.36 7.87
C ASP A 87 5.03 -21.27 7.16
N THR A 88 4.62 -21.86 6.03
CA THR A 88 5.38 -22.88 5.29
C THR A 88 6.69 -22.34 4.72
N TYR A 89 6.74 -21.06 4.36
CA TYR A 89 7.92 -20.40 3.81
C TYR A 89 8.61 -19.44 4.80
N GLU A 90 8.30 -19.55 6.09
CA GLU A 90 8.94 -18.78 7.18
C GLU A 90 8.87 -17.25 6.99
N LEU A 91 7.71 -16.74 6.55
CA LEU A 91 7.45 -15.30 6.38
C LEU A 91 7.61 -14.51 7.69
N TYR A 92 7.46 -15.20 8.83
CA TYR A 92 7.72 -14.64 10.14
C TYR A 92 9.07 -15.11 10.68
N HIS A 93 9.97 -14.15 10.93
CA HIS A 93 11.21 -14.41 11.65
C HIS A 93 11.02 -14.22 13.16
N LEU A 94 11.62 -15.09 13.99
CA LEU A 94 11.45 -15.02 15.45
C LEU A 94 11.90 -13.68 16.05
N ASP A 95 12.92 -13.05 15.47
CA ASP A 95 13.44 -11.75 15.91
C ASP A 95 12.53 -10.55 15.54
N MET A 96 11.43 -10.77 14.79
CA MET A 96 10.38 -9.75 14.62
C MET A 96 9.76 -9.40 15.98
N PHE A 97 9.63 -10.37 16.89
CA PHE A 97 9.20 -10.14 18.26
C PHE A 97 10.38 -10.08 19.22
N TYR A 98 10.33 -9.13 20.14
CA TYR A 98 11.25 -9.07 21.26
C TYR A 98 10.57 -9.51 22.56
N ASP A 99 11.08 -10.57 23.19
CA ASP A 99 10.68 -10.99 24.54
C ASP A 99 11.85 -10.80 25.54
N PRO A 100 11.82 -9.77 26.42
CA PRO A 100 12.75 -9.69 27.54
C PRO A 100 12.39 -10.77 28.59
N PRO A 101 13.27 -11.74 28.90
CA PRO A 101 14.72 -11.60 29.06
C PRO A 101 15.58 -12.44 28.09
N LEU A 102 15.04 -12.89 26.96
CA LEU A 102 15.69 -13.90 26.11
C LEU A 102 16.70 -13.33 25.12
N LEU A 103 16.56 -12.08 24.70
CA LEU A 103 17.46 -11.43 23.73
C LEU A 103 17.99 -10.09 24.27
N PRO A 104 19.26 -9.71 24.02
CA PRO A 104 19.86 -8.50 24.57
C PRO A 104 19.66 -7.23 23.71
N ARG A 105 18.94 -7.32 22.57
CA ARG A 105 18.62 -6.17 21.72
C ARG A 105 17.17 -6.22 21.26
N ALA A 106 16.44 -5.14 21.51
CA ALA A 106 15.03 -4.95 21.16
C ALA A 106 14.92 -4.27 19.80
N ASP A 107 15.40 -4.94 18.76
CA ASP A 107 15.51 -4.30 17.44
C ASP A 107 14.34 -4.68 16.51
N GLY A 108 13.51 -5.67 16.86
CA GLY A 108 12.40 -6.18 16.05
C GLY A 108 11.16 -5.28 16.01
N CYS A 109 10.35 -5.43 14.95
CA CYS A 109 9.12 -4.68 14.67
C CYS A 109 7.94 -4.99 15.63
N GLN A 110 8.15 -5.81 16.66
CA GLN A 110 7.16 -6.18 17.68
C GLN A 110 5.91 -6.86 17.13
N ILE A 111 6.04 -7.61 16.03
CA ILE A 111 5.01 -8.56 15.60
C ILE A 111 5.18 -9.82 16.45
N GLU A 112 4.20 -10.15 17.28
CA GLU A 112 4.16 -11.38 18.09
C GLU A 112 3.41 -12.49 17.35
N ARG A 113 4.00 -13.69 17.29
CA ARG A 113 3.32 -14.90 16.81
C ARG A 113 2.84 -15.77 17.97
N THR A 114 1.56 -16.12 17.98
CA THR A 114 0.95 -17.04 18.95
C THR A 114 0.32 -18.25 18.27
N GLY A 115 0.02 -19.31 19.03
CA GLY A 115 -0.58 -20.54 18.50
C GLY A 115 0.45 -21.58 18.06
N SER A 116 0.09 -22.37 17.03
CA SER A 116 0.90 -23.47 16.49
C SER A 116 0.73 -23.56 14.98
N SER A 117 1.68 -24.17 14.28
CA SER A 117 1.59 -24.34 12.81
C SER A 117 0.25 -24.97 12.39
N GLY A 118 -0.39 -24.32 11.43
CA GLY A 118 -1.76 -24.58 10.95
C GLY A 118 -2.79 -23.64 11.57
N SER A 119 -2.43 -22.90 12.61
CA SER A 119 -3.30 -21.95 13.32
C SER A 119 -2.48 -20.83 14.01
N TYR A 120 -1.36 -20.42 13.43
CA TYR A 120 -0.64 -19.24 13.93
C TYR A 120 -1.51 -17.99 13.78
N ALA A 121 -1.39 -17.09 14.75
CA ALA A 121 -1.99 -15.77 14.74
C ALA A 121 -0.93 -14.74 15.08
N TYR A 122 -1.02 -13.57 14.45
CA TYR A 122 -0.01 -12.51 14.52
C TYR A 122 -0.63 -11.22 15.03
N SER A 123 0.06 -10.52 15.92
CA SER A 123 -0.36 -9.22 16.43
C SER A 123 0.84 -8.30 16.61
N VAL A 124 0.71 -7.04 16.20
CA VAL A 124 1.76 -6.03 16.37
C VAL A 124 1.47 -5.14 17.58
N ALA A 125 2.52 -4.71 18.29
CA ALA A 125 2.40 -3.68 19.31
C ALA A 125 1.92 -2.36 18.70
N ALA A 126 0.95 -1.69 19.35
CA ALA A 126 0.29 -0.52 18.79
C ALA A 126 1.24 0.64 18.46
N ASP A 127 2.31 0.82 19.24
CA ASP A 127 3.37 1.84 19.03
C ASP A 127 4.42 1.45 17.97
N TYR A 128 4.29 0.26 17.38
CA TYR A 128 5.13 -0.23 16.29
C TYR A 128 4.36 -0.46 15.00
N ALA A 129 3.02 -0.43 15.02
CA ALA A 129 2.19 -0.70 13.84
C ALA A 129 2.58 0.19 12.64
N ASP A 130 2.87 1.46 12.90
CA ASP A 130 3.18 2.47 11.87
C ASP A 130 4.69 2.62 11.61
N ARG A 131 5.52 1.71 12.16
CA ARG A 131 6.97 1.66 11.90
C ARG A 131 7.25 0.66 10.78
N PRO A 132 8.34 0.82 10.01
CA PRO A 132 8.65 -0.13 8.95
C PRO A 132 8.84 -1.54 9.52
N VAL A 133 8.33 -2.54 8.80
CA VAL A 133 8.66 -3.93 9.09
C VAL A 133 10.16 -4.15 8.97
N ASN A 134 10.74 -4.94 9.86
CA ASN A 134 12.11 -5.40 9.74
C ASN A 134 12.25 -6.88 10.11
N TYR A 135 13.46 -7.42 9.97
CA TYR A 135 13.69 -8.86 9.99
C TYR A 135 12.89 -9.60 8.90
N VAL A 136 12.85 -8.99 7.71
CA VAL A 136 12.35 -9.59 6.48
C VAL A 136 13.51 -9.83 5.52
N SER A 137 13.33 -10.83 4.66
CA SER A 137 14.22 -11.16 3.56
C SER A 137 13.64 -10.64 2.24
N TRP A 138 14.43 -10.66 1.16
CA TRP A 138 13.89 -10.35 -0.17
C TRP A 138 12.81 -11.35 -0.59
N ALA A 139 12.94 -12.62 -0.19
CA ALA A 139 11.95 -13.64 -0.49
C ALA A 139 10.58 -13.35 0.15
N ASP A 140 10.58 -12.72 1.32
CA ASP A 140 9.34 -12.29 1.99
C ASP A 140 8.72 -11.10 1.28
N ALA A 141 9.53 -10.12 0.90
CA ALA A 141 9.08 -8.95 0.14
C ALA A 141 8.47 -9.36 -1.22
N ALA A 142 9.09 -10.32 -1.93
CA ALA A 142 8.54 -10.84 -3.19
C ALA A 142 7.21 -11.59 -2.99
N ARG A 143 7.07 -12.36 -1.91
CA ARG A 143 5.79 -13.04 -1.56
C ARG A 143 4.70 -12.08 -1.13
N PHE A 144 5.06 -11.01 -0.44
CA PHE A 144 4.15 -9.91 -0.11
C PHE A 144 3.65 -9.23 -1.40
N ALA A 145 4.55 -8.95 -2.35
CA ALA A 145 4.20 -8.36 -3.63
C ALA A 145 3.26 -9.27 -4.46
N ASN A 146 3.50 -10.58 -4.48
CA ASN A 146 2.56 -11.55 -5.06
C ASN A 146 1.19 -11.53 -4.37
N TRP A 147 1.18 -11.45 -3.04
CA TRP A 147 -0.08 -11.40 -2.30
C TRP A 147 -0.90 -10.16 -2.63
N LEU A 148 -0.27 -8.98 -2.79
CA LEU A 148 -0.93 -7.79 -3.33
C LEU A 148 -1.45 -8.02 -4.75
N THR A 149 -0.59 -8.58 -5.63
CA THR A 149 -0.95 -8.88 -7.04
C THR A 149 -2.17 -9.81 -7.14
N ASN A 150 -2.32 -10.73 -6.20
CA ASN A 150 -3.42 -11.69 -6.17
C ASN A 150 -4.69 -11.14 -5.49
N GLY A 151 -4.75 -9.85 -5.14
CA GLY A 151 -5.90 -9.25 -4.45
C GLY A 151 -5.99 -9.60 -2.97
N MET A 152 -4.84 -9.77 -2.32
CA MET A 152 -4.71 -9.98 -0.87
C MET A 152 -5.54 -11.17 -0.29
N PRO A 153 -5.55 -12.35 -0.93
CA PRO A 153 -6.41 -13.45 -0.53
C PRO A 153 -5.99 -14.05 0.82
N THR A 154 -6.97 -14.53 1.60
CA THR A 154 -6.72 -15.36 2.78
C THR A 154 -6.66 -16.84 2.37
N GLY A 155 -5.61 -17.55 2.75
CA GLY A 155 -5.45 -18.95 2.36
C GLY A 155 -4.11 -19.56 2.74
N LEU A 156 -3.83 -20.75 2.19
CA LEU A 156 -2.49 -21.34 2.33
C LEU A 156 -1.52 -20.62 1.39
N GLN A 157 -0.26 -20.51 1.81
CA GLN A 157 0.84 -20.09 0.94
C GLN A 157 0.94 -21.07 -0.26
N GLY A 158 0.66 -20.58 -1.45
CA GLY A 158 0.60 -21.35 -2.69
C GLY A 158 0.47 -20.43 -3.90
N LEU A 159 0.25 -21.00 -5.09
CA LEU A 159 0.25 -20.24 -6.34
C LEU A 159 -0.80 -19.12 -6.35
N ALA A 160 -2.00 -19.36 -5.81
CA ALA A 160 -3.05 -18.35 -5.77
C ALA A 160 -2.92 -17.32 -4.63
N THR A 161 -1.79 -17.30 -3.89
CA THR A 161 -1.59 -16.39 -2.76
C THR A 161 -0.20 -15.75 -2.79
N THR A 162 0.87 -16.52 -2.57
CA THR A 162 2.23 -16.01 -2.38
C THR A 162 3.25 -16.53 -3.38
N GLU A 163 2.99 -17.67 -4.03
CA GLU A 163 4.01 -18.38 -4.81
C GLU A 163 3.96 -18.10 -6.32
N ASP A 164 2.93 -17.39 -6.79
CA ASP A 164 2.75 -16.96 -8.19
C ASP A 164 2.01 -15.62 -8.21
N GLY A 165 2.19 -14.83 -9.27
CA GLY A 165 1.78 -13.43 -9.36
C GLY A 165 2.87 -12.63 -10.08
N SER A 166 3.31 -11.52 -9.51
CA SER A 166 4.43 -10.73 -10.06
C SER A 166 5.78 -11.47 -10.07
N TYR A 167 5.92 -12.53 -9.28
CA TYR A 167 7.09 -13.40 -9.20
C TYR A 167 6.67 -14.86 -9.14
N PHE A 168 7.18 -15.72 -10.03
CA PHE A 168 7.00 -17.16 -9.90
C PHE A 168 8.03 -17.76 -8.90
N LEU A 169 7.68 -17.82 -7.62
CA LEU A 169 8.53 -18.41 -6.58
C LEU A 169 8.37 -19.94 -6.49
N ASN A 170 7.13 -20.44 -6.59
CA ASN A 170 6.80 -21.88 -6.55
C ASN A 170 7.59 -22.68 -5.50
N GLY A 171 7.67 -22.17 -4.26
CA GLY A 171 8.37 -22.78 -3.15
C GLY A 171 9.88 -22.55 -3.09
N ALA A 172 10.42 -21.60 -3.85
CA ALA A 172 11.81 -21.19 -3.77
C ALA A 172 12.18 -20.71 -2.36
N THR A 173 13.15 -21.40 -1.75
CA THR A 173 13.71 -21.07 -0.42
C THR A 173 15.24 -21.13 -0.40
N SER A 174 15.86 -21.76 -1.39
CA SER A 174 17.32 -21.80 -1.49
C SER A 174 17.86 -20.51 -2.11
N LEU A 175 19.09 -20.14 -1.76
CA LEU A 175 19.78 -19.00 -2.36
C LEU A 175 19.78 -19.07 -3.89
N ALA A 176 20.04 -20.25 -4.46
CA ALA A 176 20.13 -20.43 -5.90
C ALA A 176 18.77 -20.22 -6.59
N ASP A 177 17.70 -20.76 -6.01
CA ASP A 177 16.35 -20.62 -6.57
C ASP A 177 15.87 -19.18 -6.47
N LEU A 178 16.07 -18.52 -5.31
CA LEU A 178 15.65 -17.14 -5.09
C LEU A 178 16.43 -16.11 -5.92
N MET A 179 17.69 -16.39 -6.27
CA MET A 179 18.46 -15.56 -7.20
C MET A 179 18.03 -15.75 -8.66
N ALA A 180 17.33 -16.84 -8.98
CA ALA A 180 16.80 -17.09 -10.32
C ALA A 180 15.42 -16.46 -10.55
N VAL A 181 14.70 -16.08 -9.49
CA VAL A 181 13.41 -15.40 -9.59
C VAL A 181 13.58 -14.00 -10.19
N THR A 182 12.81 -13.73 -11.24
CA THR A 182 12.67 -12.42 -11.90
C THR A 182 11.20 -12.02 -11.90
N ARG A 183 10.92 -10.75 -12.20
CA ARG A 183 9.54 -10.31 -12.46
C ARG A 183 8.94 -11.14 -13.60
N GLU A 184 7.69 -11.54 -13.45
CA GLU A 184 6.89 -12.05 -14.56
C GLU A 184 6.50 -10.90 -15.51
N ALA A 185 6.05 -11.24 -16.72
CA ALA A 185 5.74 -10.24 -17.74
C ALA A 185 4.49 -9.40 -17.41
N ASP A 186 3.60 -9.97 -16.61
CA ASP A 186 2.32 -9.45 -16.13
C ASP A 186 2.41 -8.97 -14.67
N ALA A 187 3.61 -8.63 -14.20
CA ALA A 187 3.81 -8.16 -12.84
C ALA A 187 3.07 -6.83 -12.59
N VAL A 188 2.33 -6.76 -11.47
CA VAL A 188 1.54 -5.59 -11.05
C VAL A 188 2.23 -4.91 -9.87
N TYR A 189 2.38 -5.65 -8.76
CA TYR A 189 3.10 -5.19 -7.56
C TYR A 189 4.45 -5.88 -7.44
N VAL A 190 5.52 -5.10 -7.34
CA VAL A 190 6.90 -5.60 -7.34
C VAL A 190 7.73 -4.97 -6.23
N VAL A 191 8.81 -5.64 -5.83
CA VAL A 191 9.91 -4.97 -5.13
C VAL A 191 10.63 -4.08 -6.15
N PRO A 192 10.92 -2.80 -5.85
CA PRO A 192 11.50 -1.88 -6.82
C PRO A 192 12.80 -2.41 -7.39
N SER A 193 13.07 -2.08 -8.64
CA SER A 193 14.40 -2.18 -9.24
C SER A 193 15.28 -1.07 -8.65
N GLU A 194 16.59 -1.20 -8.83
CA GLU A 194 17.50 -0.16 -8.37
C GLU A 194 17.25 1.18 -9.07
N ASP A 195 16.93 1.19 -10.36
CA ASP A 195 16.65 2.41 -11.11
C ASP A 195 15.32 3.06 -10.71
N GLU A 196 14.26 2.28 -10.50
CA GLU A 196 12.98 2.79 -9.96
C GLU A 196 13.16 3.37 -8.55
N TRP A 197 13.86 2.65 -7.68
CA TRP A 197 14.12 3.16 -6.32
C TRP A 197 14.92 4.46 -6.37
N TYR A 198 15.97 4.51 -7.21
CA TYR A 198 16.87 5.66 -7.31
C TYR A 198 16.17 6.91 -7.86
N LYS A 199 15.34 6.74 -8.88
CA LYS A 199 14.59 7.85 -9.47
C LYS A 199 13.62 8.45 -8.45
N ALA A 200 12.84 7.60 -7.78
CA ALA A 200 11.90 8.04 -6.75
C ALA A 200 12.58 8.79 -5.59
N ALA A 201 13.78 8.33 -5.21
CA ALA A 201 14.53 8.92 -4.10
C ALA A 201 15.15 10.29 -4.45
N TYR A 202 15.76 10.43 -5.63
CA TYR A 202 16.73 11.51 -5.84
C TYR A 202 16.40 12.44 -7.02
N TYR A 203 15.59 12.01 -7.99
CA TYR A 203 15.38 12.79 -9.22
C TYR A 203 14.40 13.94 -9.00
N ASP A 204 14.83 15.15 -9.36
CA ASP A 204 14.00 16.34 -9.44
C ASP A 204 13.65 16.63 -10.90
N ALA A 205 12.39 16.42 -11.26
CA ALA A 205 11.86 16.68 -12.60
C ALA A 205 11.96 18.16 -13.01
N GLY A 206 11.82 19.08 -12.04
CA GLY A 206 11.88 20.52 -12.29
C GLY A 206 13.28 20.98 -12.68
N ALA A 207 14.30 20.46 -12.01
CA ALA A 207 15.70 20.75 -12.30
C ALA A 207 16.33 19.77 -13.31
N THR A 208 15.66 18.65 -13.63
CA THR A 208 16.17 17.54 -14.45
C THR A 208 17.53 17.02 -13.96
N THR A 209 17.66 16.89 -12.64
CA THR A 209 18.91 16.46 -11.96
C THR A 209 18.58 15.53 -10.80
N TYR A 210 19.62 14.93 -10.22
CA TYR A 210 19.51 14.15 -8.99
C TYR A 210 20.18 14.89 -7.83
N TYR A 211 19.63 14.73 -6.63
CA TYR A 211 20.25 15.18 -5.37
C TYR A 211 21.13 14.08 -4.75
N ASP A 212 22.10 14.49 -3.94
CA ASP A 212 22.94 13.54 -3.18
C ASP A 212 22.13 12.78 -2.10
N TYR A 213 21.06 13.38 -1.56
CA TYR A 213 20.21 12.78 -0.52
C TYR A 213 18.74 12.81 -0.90
N ALA A 214 17.99 11.81 -0.42
CA ALA A 214 16.60 11.61 -0.82
C ALA A 214 15.64 12.62 -0.18
N THR A 215 16.16 13.53 0.63
CA THR A 215 15.46 14.68 1.24
C THR A 215 15.42 15.90 0.31
N GLY A 216 15.71 15.72 -0.97
CA GLY A 216 15.74 16.79 -1.97
C GLY A 216 16.89 17.79 -1.79
N SER A 217 18.04 17.32 -1.28
CA SER A 217 19.18 18.20 -0.94
C SER A 217 20.53 17.55 -1.23
N ASP A 218 21.52 18.39 -1.56
CA ASP A 218 22.94 18.00 -1.66
C ASP A 218 23.69 18.15 -0.32
N THR A 219 23.00 18.53 0.74
CA THR A 219 23.59 18.66 2.08
C THR A 219 23.17 17.49 2.95
N LEU A 220 24.15 16.88 3.64
CA LEU A 220 23.92 15.77 4.57
C LEU A 220 22.72 16.06 5.50
N PRO A 221 21.72 15.15 5.57
CA PRO A 221 20.60 15.27 6.48
C PRO A 221 21.03 15.29 7.95
N SER A 222 20.27 16.00 8.79
CA SER A 222 20.38 15.88 10.24
C SER A 222 19.75 14.57 10.73
N ASN A 223 20.28 13.97 11.80
CA ASN A 223 19.62 12.84 12.46
C ASN A 223 18.80 13.25 13.70
N ASP A 224 18.68 14.56 13.98
CA ASP A 224 17.87 15.06 15.08
C ASP A 224 16.37 14.88 14.81
N LEU A 225 15.63 14.43 15.82
CA LEU A 225 14.16 14.41 15.78
C LEU A 225 13.61 15.72 16.36
N ILE A 226 13.19 16.65 15.49
CA ILE A 226 12.76 18.01 15.85
C ILE A 226 11.32 18.24 15.36
N ASP A 227 10.48 18.83 16.21
CA ASP A 227 9.08 19.17 15.91
C ASP A 227 8.85 20.71 16.03
N PRO A 228 8.39 21.39 14.96
CA PRO A 228 8.15 20.84 13.62
C PRO A 228 9.46 20.44 12.91
N ASP A 229 9.38 19.50 11.97
CA ASP A 229 10.55 19.08 11.18
C ASP A 229 11.13 20.30 10.43
N PRO A 230 12.40 20.68 10.64
CA PRO A 230 13.00 21.78 9.89
C PRO A 230 13.26 21.46 8.42
N GLY A 231 13.11 20.19 8.00
CA GLY A 231 13.42 19.67 6.69
C GLY A 231 14.89 19.24 6.57
N ASN A 232 15.15 18.32 5.65
CA ASN A 232 16.45 17.66 5.48
C ASN A 232 16.89 16.87 6.74
N ASN A 233 15.97 16.07 7.28
CA ASN A 233 16.19 15.17 8.40
C ASN A 233 15.93 13.71 8.00
N ALA A 234 16.61 12.78 8.65
CA ALA A 234 16.52 11.35 8.38
C ALA A 234 16.86 10.52 9.63
N ASN A 235 16.38 9.28 9.71
CA ASN A 235 16.69 8.41 10.84
C ASN A 235 17.97 7.60 10.57
N PHE A 236 19.10 8.00 11.17
CA PHE A 236 20.38 7.31 11.05
C PHE A 236 21.27 7.52 12.29
N MET A 237 22.42 6.85 12.31
CA MET A 237 23.39 6.98 13.41
C MET A 237 24.49 7.99 13.04
N ASP A 238 24.47 9.20 13.58
CA ASP A 238 25.60 10.13 13.41
C ASP A 238 26.87 9.59 14.12
N PRO A 239 28.11 10.02 13.74
CA PRO A 239 29.33 9.55 14.38
C PRO A 239 29.29 9.64 15.91
N TRP A 240 30.02 8.73 16.55
CA TRP A 240 30.06 8.58 18.02
C TRP A 240 28.82 7.91 18.64
N TRP A 241 28.04 7.21 17.82
CA TRP A 241 26.89 6.38 18.18
C TRP A 241 25.72 7.22 18.67
N ASP A 242 25.55 8.38 18.03
CA ASP A 242 24.43 9.27 18.27
C ASP A 242 23.30 8.84 17.34
N TYR A 243 22.29 8.17 17.89
CA TYR A 243 21.16 7.67 17.13
C TYR A 243 20.01 8.65 17.24
N THR A 244 19.21 8.80 16.18
CA THR A 244 17.97 9.59 16.19
C THR A 244 17.05 9.19 17.35
N LEU A 245 16.92 7.89 17.60
CA LEU A 245 16.15 7.30 18.69
C LEU A 245 17.02 6.39 19.56
N GLY A 246 16.60 6.12 20.78
CA GLY A 246 17.33 5.27 21.74
C GLY A 246 16.54 4.04 22.18
N ALA A 247 17.27 3.00 22.63
CA ALA A 247 16.69 1.76 23.13
C ALA A 247 15.46 1.99 24.04
N PRO A 248 14.37 1.22 23.87
CA PRO A 248 14.23 0.08 22.98
C PRO A 248 13.75 0.40 21.56
N VAL A 249 13.52 1.67 21.22
CA VAL A 249 12.95 2.07 19.92
C VAL A 249 14.04 2.72 19.09
N TRP A 250 14.31 2.19 17.89
CA TRP A 250 15.39 2.71 17.03
C TRP A 250 14.90 3.19 15.67
N ARG A 251 13.65 2.89 15.32
CA ARG A 251 13.02 3.27 14.05
C ARG A 251 11.93 4.28 14.31
N THR A 252 11.87 5.31 13.50
CA THR A 252 10.79 6.29 13.49
C THR A 252 9.51 5.64 12.95
N GLU A 253 8.38 6.32 13.15
CA GLU A 253 7.19 5.97 12.37
C GLU A 253 7.48 6.40 10.93
N VAL A 254 6.86 5.73 9.97
CA VAL A 254 7.02 6.16 8.58
C VAL A 254 6.50 7.59 8.43
N GLY A 255 7.22 8.42 7.68
CA GLY A 255 6.87 9.81 7.45
C GLY A 255 7.13 10.75 8.64
N GLU A 256 7.83 10.32 9.68
CA GLU A 256 8.08 11.15 10.88
C GLU A 256 8.77 12.49 10.55
N PHE A 257 9.60 12.53 9.51
CA PHE A 257 10.26 13.75 9.01
C PHE A 257 9.39 14.43 7.92
N GLU A 258 8.32 15.08 8.37
CA GLU A 258 7.26 15.64 7.52
C GLU A 258 7.70 16.65 6.44
N ASN A 259 8.85 17.32 6.61
CA ASN A 259 9.39 18.31 5.66
C ASN A 259 10.65 17.79 4.94
N SER A 260 10.86 16.48 4.94
CA SER A 260 12.06 15.82 4.41
C SER A 260 11.75 14.76 3.34
N GLU A 261 10.63 14.93 2.63
CA GLU A 261 10.26 14.11 1.48
C GLU A 261 11.25 14.26 0.30
N SER A 262 11.23 13.27 -0.58
CA SER A 262 11.95 13.32 -1.85
C SER A 262 11.35 14.36 -2.80
N PRO A 263 12.04 14.71 -3.90
CA PRO A 263 11.47 15.60 -4.90
C PRO A 263 10.15 15.10 -5.51
N TYR A 264 9.89 13.78 -5.45
CA TYR A 264 8.63 13.16 -5.85
C TYR A 264 7.62 13.00 -4.71
N GLY A 265 7.97 13.31 -3.45
CA GLY A 265 7.05 13.19 -2.31
C GLY A 265 7.07 11.85 -1.57
N THR A 266 8.10 11.02 -1.78
CA THR A 266 8.30 9.78 -0.99
C THR A 266 9.11 10.05 0.27
N PHE A 267 8.83 9.34 1.35
CA PHE A 267 9.47 9.49 2.66
C PHE A 267 10.43 8.35 2.97
N ASP A 268 11.33 8.61 3.92
CA ASP A 268 12.26 7.64 4.52
C ASP A 268 13.18 6.91 3.53
N MET A 269 13.32 7.43 2.31
CA MET A 269 14.27 6.88 1.33
C MET A 269 15.73 7.15 1.73
N THR A 270 15.97 7.93 2.79
CA THR A 270 17.26 8.01 3.47
C THR A 270 17.08 7.65 4.94
N GLY A 271 17.74 6.59 5.41
CA GLY A 271 17.67 6.14 6.80
C GLY A 271 16.55 5.14 7.08
N ASN A 272 16.12 5.10 8.35
CA ASN A 272 15.11 4.20 8.91
C ASN A 272 15.42 2.70 8.72
N VAL A 273 15.01 2.07 7.61
CA VAL A 273 15.49 0.72 7.23
C VAL A 273 16.05 0.70 5.81
N SER A 274 17.04 -0.16 5.59
CA SER A 274 17.60 -0.33 4.25
C SER A 274 16.72 -1.26 3.45
N GLU A 275 16.36 -0.80 2.26
CA GLU A 275 15.30 -1.41 1.49
C GLU A 275 15.84 -2.32 0.41
N PHE A 276 15.28 -3.53 0.32
CA PHE A 276 15.57 -4.42 -0.79
C PHE A 276 15.08 -3.86 -2.12
N THR A 277 15.91 -4.06 -3.14
CA THR A 277 15.50 -3.98 -4.55
C THR A 277 15.50 -5.39 -5.14
N ASP A 278 14.80 -5.60 -6.24
CA ASP A 278 14.89 -6.86 -6.98
C ASP A 278 16.04 -6.89 -8.01
N THR A 279 16.89 -5.85 -8.05
CA THR A 279 18.08 -5.86 -8.90
C THR A 279 19.19 -6.71 -8.28
N ALA A 280 19.75 -7.63 -9.06
CA ALA A 280 20.88 -8.45 -8.64
C ALA A 280 22.19 -7.62 -8.60
N TYR A 281 22.91 -7.69 -7.48
CA TYR A 281 24.28 -7.16 -7.38
C TYR A 281 25.29 -8.13 -8.00
N ASP A 282 25.16 -9.40 -7.62
CA ASP A 282 25.96 -10.52 -8.13
C ASP A 282 25.16 -11.83 -8.04
N ALA A 283 25.82 -12.96 -8.30
CA ALA A 283 25.19 -14.28 -8.30
C ALA A 283 24.57 -14.73 -6.96
N ASN A 284 24.84 -14.04 -5.86
CA ASN A 284 24.41 -14.43 -4.51
C ASN A 284 23.66 -13.32 -3.76
N ARG A 285 23.56 -12.12 -4.32
CA ARG A 285 23.10 -10.96 -3.56
C ARG A 285 22.27 -10.02 -4.42
N ARG A 286 21.23 -9.45 -3.81
CA ARG A 286 20.42 -8.36 -4.35
C ARG A 286 20.81 -7.04 -3.69
N ILE A 287 20.59 -5.95 -4.41
CA ILE A 287 20.96 -4.61 -3.97
C ILE A 287 19.97 -4.13 -2.91
N ARG A 288 20.50 -3.34 -1.97
CA ARG A 288 19.72 -2.57 -1.02
C ARG A 288 20.16 -1.11 -1.03
N ARG A 289 19.22 -0.19 -0.83
CA ARG A 289 19.43 1.26 -0.90
C ARG A 289 18.96 1.96 0.39
N GLY A 290 19.09 3.29 0.41
CA GLY A 290 18.59 4.21 1.45
C GLY A 290 19.37 4.31 2.75
N GLY A 291 20.14 3.27 3.12
CA GLY A 291 20.75 3.23 4.44
C GLY A 291 19.74 2.81 5.51
N ASP A 292 20.09 2.89 6.78
CA ASP A 292 19.24 2.45 7.90
C ASP A 292 19.65 3.20 9.18
N TYR A 293 18.82 3.07 10.23
CA TYR A 293 19.02 3.74 11.52
C TYR A 293 20.39 3.47 12.19
N TYR A 294 21.10 2.40 11.81
CA TYR A 294 22.35 1.96 12.42
C TYR A 294 23.59 2.34 11.57
N ILE A 295 23.40 2.85 10.36
CA ILE A 295 24.48 3.27 9.48
C ILE A 295 24.81 4.75 9.73
N ASP A 296 26.09 5.10 9.58
CA ASP A 296 26.52 6.48 9.67
C ASP A 296 26.24 7.33 8.43
N ALA A 297 26.37 8.64 8.59
CA ALA A 297 26.19 9.64 7.53
C ALA A 297 26.88 9.28 6.20
N SER A 298 28.01 8.55 6.23
CA SER A 298 28.72 8.16 5.01
C SER A 298 28.01 7.09 4.18
N GLY A 299 26.99 6.45 4.74
CA GLY A 299 26.19 5.43 4.08
C GLY A 299 24.81 5.89 3.60
N MET A 300 24.50 7.20 3.70
CA MET A 300 23.19 7.79 3.39
C MET A 300 23.11 8.45 2.01
N ASP A 301 24.25 8.63 1.34
CA ASP A 301 24.37 9.30 0.03
C ASP A 301 23.91 8.40 -1.14
N SER A 302 23.41 9.02 -2.20
CA SER A 302 22.86 8.38 -3.40
C SER A 302 23.83 7.40 -4.09
N GLY A 303 25.13 7.66 -4.06
CA GLY A 303 26.17 6.78 -4.59
C GLY A 303 26.38 5.49 -3.78
N VAL A 304 25.81 5.39 -2.57
CA VAL A 304 26.00 4.23 -1.70
C VAL A 304 25.04 3.10 -2.07
N ARG A 305 25.63 1.93 -2.34
CA ARG A 305 24.92 0.68 -2.60
C ARG A 305 25.26 -0.33 -1.52
N ARG A 306 24.24 -0.96 -0.94
CA ARG A 306 24.41 -2.13 -0.08
C ARG A 306 23.85 -3.35 -0.77
N TYR A 307 24.07 -4.51 -0.16
CA TYR A 307 23.61 -5.77 -0.70
C TYR A 307 23.31 -6.74 0.43
N GLY A 308 22.44 -7.71 0.14
CA GLY A 308 22.07 -8.80 1.04
C GLY A 308 21.76 -10.05 0.25
N GLN A 309 21.89 -11.22 0.88
CA GLN A 309 21.37 -12.44 0.27
C GLN A 309 19.84 -12.38 0.29
N PRO A 310 19.14 -12.94 -0.72
CA PRO A 310 17.68 -12.93 -0.73
C PRO A 310 17.03 -13.75 0.40
N THR A 311 17.81 -14.59 1.10
CA THR A 311 17.41 -15.37 2.28
C THR A 311 17.76 -14.70 3.62
N GLN A 312 18.38 -13.52 3.60
CA GLN A 312 18.96 -12.93 4.80
C GLN A 312 17.94 -12.04 5.52
N TYR A 313 17.80 -12.26 6.82
CA TYR A 313 17.05 -11.40 7.74
C TYR A 313 18.00 -10.47 8.52
N SER A 314 17.55 -9.26 8.82
CA SER A 314 18.29 -8.33 9.67
C SER A 314 17.39 -7.28 10.29
N PHE A 315 17.80 -6.75 11.44
CA PHE A 315 17.18 -5.59 12.09
C PHE A 315 17.13 -4.35 11.20
N ALA A 316 18.03 -4.25 10.22
CA ALA A 316 18.16 -3.11 9.35
C ALA A 316 17.45 -3.28 8.00
N PHE A 317 16.80 -4.42 7.73
CA PHE A 317 16.26 -4.73 6.41
C PHE A 317 14.76 -4.57 6.41
N GLY A 318 14.26 -3.74 5.50
CA GLY A 318 12.84 -3.63 5.16
C GLY A 318 12.67 -3.60 3.64
N PHE A 319 11.54 -3.08 3.19
CA PHE A 319 11.23 -2.90 1.78
C PHE A 319 10.08 -1.92 1.59
N ARG A 320 9.93 -1.43 0.37
CA ARG A 320 8.73 -0.80 -0.15
C ARG A 320 8.29 -1.50 -1.44
N ILE A 321 7.08 -1.20 -1.91
CA ILE A 321 6.48 -1.81 -3.09
C ILE A 321 6.38 -0.78 -4.22
N VAL A 322 6.55 -1.24 -5.46
CA VAL A 322 6.18 -0.52 -6.68
C VAL A 322 4.92 -1.15 -7.23
N SER A 323 3.96 -0.31 -7.63
CA SER A 323 2.91 -0.66 -8.58
C SER A 323 3.39 -0.20 -9.96
N LEU A 324 3.43 -1.09 -10.94
CA LEU A 324 3.92 -0.76 -12.29
C LEU A 324 2.89 0.00 -13.15
N GLY A 325 1.73 0.36 -12.57
CA GLY A 325 0.64 1.07 -13.24
C GLY A 325 -0.15 0.16 -14.19
N GLY A 326 -1.48 0.09 -14.12
CA GLY A 326 -2.38 0.26 -12.97
C GLY A 326 -2.93 -1.11 -12.56
N ALA A 327 -3.88 -1.17 -11.61
CA ALA A 327 -4.70 -2.38 -11.52
C ALA A 327 -5.24 -2.71 -12.92
N PRO A 328 -5.47 -3.98 -13.31
CA PRO A 328 -6.14 -4.25 -14.57
C PRO A 328 -7.38 -3.37 -14.67
N GLY A 329 -7.47 -2.50 -15.70
CA GLY A 329 -8.54 -1.53 -15.87
C GLY A 329 -8.28 -0.08 -15.48
N ASP A 330 -7.19 0.24 -14.78
CA ASP A 330 -6.78 1.63 -14.45
C ASP A 330 -6.03 2.21 -15.66
N PHE A 331 -6.78 2.88 -16.53
CA PHE A 331 -6.37 3.36 -17.84
C PHE A 331 -5.87 4.80 -17.85
N ASP A 332 -6.22 5.64 -16.87
CA ASP A 332 -5.60 6.97 -16.71
C ASP A 332 -4.42 6.99 -15.74
N GLY A 333 -4.20 5.91 -15.00
CA GLY A 333 -3.04 5.73 -14.12
C GLY A 333 -3.14 6.57 -12.85
N ASP A 334 -4.34 6.96 -12.43
CA ASP A 334 -4.56 7.72 -11.21
C ASP A 334 -4.63 6.84 -9.94
N GLY A 335 -4.71 5.52 -10.13
CA GLY A 335 -4.52 4.51 -9.11
C GLY A 335 -5.80 3.90 -8.55
N ASP A 336 -6.97 4.22 -9.10
CA ASP A 336 -8.19 3.44 -8.90
C ASP A 336 -8.77 2.94 -10.25
N VAL A 337 -9.82 2.12 -10.20
CA VAL A 337 -10.57 1.73 -11.40
C VAL A 337 -11.99 2.29 -11.26
N ASP A 338 -12.30 3.38 -11.95
CA ASP A 338 -13.54 4.12 -11.71
C ASP A 338 -14.34 4.42 -13.01
N ALA A 339 -15.17 5.47 -12.99
CA ALA A 339 -15.95 5.85 -14.16
C ALA A 339 -15.09 6.42 -15.29
N ASP A 340 -14.01 7.13 -14.96
CA ASP A 340 -13.11 7.74 -15.95
C ASP A 340 -12.38 6.65 -16.75
N ASP A 341 -12.05 5.51 -16.13
CA ASP A 341 -11.51 4.33 -16.82
C ASP A 341 -12.50 3.63 -17.74
N ILE A 342 -13.76 3.49 -17.31
CA ILE A 342 -14.81 2.96 -18.17
C ILE A 342 -14.94 3.84 -19.42
N ASP A 343 -14.88 5.15 -19.25
CA ASP A 343 -14.98 6.10 -20.35
C ASP A 343 -13.75 6.01 -21.29
N LEU A 344 -12.55 5.82 -20.74
CA LEU A 344 -11.33 5.58 -21.52
C LEU A 344 -11.38 4.29 -22.31
N LEU A 345 -11.85 3.19 -21.72
CA LEU A 345 -12.11 1.95 -22.46
C LEU A 345 -13.11 2.18 -23.59
N CYS A 346 -14.19 2.89 -23.30
CA CYS A 346 -15.24 3.18 -24.27
C CYS A 346 -14.76 4.03 -25.46
N ASP A 347 -13.87 4.98 -25.21
CA ASP A 347 -13.24 5.79 -26.26
C ASP A 347 -12.24 5.02 -27.13
N ASN A 348 -11.73 3.87 -26.65
CA ASN A 348 -10.67 3.10 -27.28
C ASN A 348 -11.05 1.66 -27.65
N LEU A 349 -12.34 1.34 -27.76
CA LEU A 349 -12.81 0.04 -28.22
C LEU A 349 -12.16 -0.36 -29.56
N GLY A 350 -11.63 -1.58 -29.59
CA GLY A 350 -10.84 -2.15 -30.69
C GLY A 350 -9.34 -1.92 -30.60
N ASP A 351 -8.84 -1.20 -29.59
CA ASP A 351 -7.41 -1.12 -29.26
C ASP A 351 -7.05 -2.20 -28.22
N ALA A 352 -6.16 -3.13 -28.60
CA ALA A 352 -5.71 -4.21 -27.71
C ALA A 352 -4.95 -3.73 -26.46
N ALA A 353 -4.62 -2.43 -26.35
CA ALA A 353 -4.12 -1.86 -25.09
C ALA A 353 -5.19 -1.81 -23.99
N TYR A 354 -6.46 -1.93 -24.35
CA TYR A 354 -7.62 -1.88 -23.45
C TYR A 354 -8.29 -3.25 -23.25
N ASP A 355 -7.64 -4.32 -23.70
CA ASP A 355 -8.06 -5.73 -23.52
C ASP A 355 -7.75 -6.16 -22.07
N VAL A 356 -8.76 -6.06 -21.20
CA VAL A 356 -8.66 -6.36 -19.76
C VAL A 356 -9.12 -7.77 -19.42
N ASP A 357 -9.88 -8.43 -20.29
CA ASP A 357 -10.32 -9.81 -20.07
C ASP A 357 -9.37 -10.87 -20.68
N GLY A 358 -8.44 -10.43 -21.54
CA GLY A 358 -7.32 -11.18 -22.07
C GLY A 358 -7.67 -12.06 -23.28
N ASP A 359 -8.77 -11.80 -23.98
CA ASP A 359 -9.22 -12.63 -25.09
C ASP A 359 -8.65 -12.23 -26.48
N GLY A 360 -8.00 -11.06 -26.56
CA GLY A 360 -7.20 -10.60 -27.69
C GLY A 360 -7.76 -9.40 -28.46
N ASP A 361 -8.88 -8.83 -28.03
CA ASP A 361 -9.42 -7.56 -28.50
C ASP A 361 -10.10 -6.77 -27.37
N ALA A 362 -10.24 -5.45 -27.53
CA ALA A 362 -11.00 -4.61 -26.61
C ALA A 362 -12.43 -4.43 -27.14
N ASP A 363 -13.42 -5.05 -26.53
CA ASP A 363 -14.82 -4.99 -26.96
C ASP A 363 -15.84 -4.85 -25.81
N GLU A 364 -17.08 -5.33 -26.01
CA GLU A 364 -18.11 -5.25 -24.98
C GLU A 364 -17.80 -6.17 -23.79
N ASP A 365 -17.09 -7.29 -24.02
CA ASP A 365 -16.74 -8.25 -22.99
C ASP A 365 -15.72 -7.65 -22.00
N ASP A 366 -14.77 -6.83 -22.46
CA ASP A 366 -13.87 -6.03 -21.61
C ASP A 366 -14.60 -5.03 -20.73
N MET A 367 -15.55 -4.31 -21.30
CA MET A 367 -16.33 -3.33 -20.53
C MET A 367 -17.16 -4.02 -19.46
N ILE A 368 -17.71 -5.20 -19.77
CA ILE A 368 -18.39 -6.03 -18.78
C ILE A 368 -17.40 -6.50 -17.72
N TYR A 369 -16.22 -6.97 -18.11
CA TYR A 369 -15.19 -7.41 -17.18
C TYR A 369 -14.81 -6.27 -16.23
N LEU A 370 -14.37 -5.13 -16.76
CA LEU A 370 -14.03 -3.91 -16.02
C LEU A 370 -15.09 -3.58 -14.97
N ILE A 371 -16.35 -3.42 -15.39
CA ILE A 371 -17.46 -3.02 -14.50
C ILE A 371 -17.82 -4.09 -13.48
N GLU A 372 -17.79 -5.36 -13.86
CA GLU A 372 -18.26 -6.45 -13.00
C GLU A 372 -17.19 -7.00 -12.06
N THR A 373 -15.90 -6.76 -12.33
CA THR A 373 -14.78 -7.37 -11.60
C THR A 373 -13.72 -6.41 -11.11
N LEU A 374 -13.50 -5.27 -11.76
CA LEU A 374 -12.34 -4.40 -11.49
C LEU A 374 -12.74 -3.06 -10.87
N VAL A 375 -13.90 -2.49 -11.23
CA VAL A 375 -14.32 -1.17 -10.76
C VAL A 375 -14.41 -1.11 -9.24
N GLU A 376 -13.73 -0.13 -8.66
CA GLU A 376 -13.77 0.22 -7.26
C GLU A 376 -15.06 1.01 -6.95
N LEU A 377 -15.80 0.58 -5.93
CA LEU A 377 -17.06 1.22 -5.59
C LEU A 377 -16.80 2.40 -4.65
N THR A 378 -17.65 3.42 -4.74
CA THR A 378 -17.56 4.67 -3.95
C THR A 378 -17.64 4.50 -2.44
N ASP A 379 -17.84 3.27 -1.94
CA ASP A 379 -17.74 2.95 -0.53
C ASP A 379 -16.33 2.54 -0.07
N GLY A 380 -15.37 2.40 -0.99
CA GLY A 380 -13.97 2.06 -0.72
C GLY A 380 -13.75 0.64 -0.18
N VAL A 381 -14.76 -0.23 -0.24
CA VAL A 381 -14.72 -1.56 0.39
C VAL A 381 -15.12 -2.68 -0.58
N ARG A 382 -15.93 -2.36 -1.60
CA ARG A 382 -16.40 -3.32 -2.59
C ARG A 382 -15.77 -3.05 -3.95
N VAL A 383 -15.57 -4.13 -4.70
CA VAL A 383 -15.10 -4.11 -6.08
C VAL A 383 -16.12 -4.86 -6.93
N GLY A 384 -16.41 -4.30 -8.11
CA GLY A 384 -17.32 -4.86 -9.10
C GLY A 384 -18.79 -4.56 -8.80
N THR A 385 -19.52 -4.16 -9.84
CA THR A 385 -20.96 -3.94 -9.81
C THR A 385 -21.65 -4.56 -11.04
N LYS A 386 -22.69 -3.91 -11.56
CA LYS A 386 -23.34 -4.25 -12.82
C LYS A 386 -23.58 -2.99 -13.63
N ARG A 387 -23.54 -3.15 -14.96
CA ARG A 387 -23.93 -2.10 -15.90
C ARG A 387 -25.28 -1.48 -15.53
N GLY A 388 -25.31 -0.16 -15.43
CA GLY A 388 -26.49 0.59 -14.99
C GLY A 388 -26.46 1.02 -13.52
N ASP A 389 -25.40 0.69 -12.78
CA ASP A 389 -24.95 1.42 -11.58
C ASP A 389 -24.03 2.53 -12.07
N PHE A 390 -24.54 3.76 -12.20
CA PHE A 390 -23.80 4.87 -12.83
C PHE A 390 -23.09 5.74 -11.82
N ASN A 391 -23.50 5.72 -10.55
CA ASN A 391 -22.79 6.40 -9.48
C ASN A 391 -21.84 5.47 -8.72
N LEU A 392 -21.67 4.23 -9.20
CA LEU A 392 -20.77 3.22 -8.66
C LEU A 392 -20.93 3.05 -7.14
N ASP A 393 -22.18 3.09 -6.65
CA ASP A 393 -22.47 2.90 -5.22
C ASP A 393 -22.68 1.42 -4.84
N GLY A 394 -22.61 0.54 -5.84
CA GLY A 394 -22.83 -0.88 -5.72
C GLY A 394 -24.30 -1.26 -5.67
N LEU A 395 -25.23 -0.37 -6.01
CA LEU A 395 -26.66 -0.66 -6.07
C LEU A 395 -27.30 -0.11 -7.34
N VAL A 396 -27.66 -0.98 -8.27
CA VAL A 396 -28.47 -0.58 -9.44
C VAL A 396 -29.90 -0.26 -9.00
N ASN A 397 -30.24 1.01 -8.83
CA ASN A 397 -31.47 1.44 -8.19
C ASN A 397 -32.09 2.74 -8.77
N GLY A 398 -32.96 3.38 -7.99
CA GLY A 398 -33.66 4.59 -8.38
C GLY A 398 -32.76 5.82 -8.54
N THR A 399 -31.57 5.83 -7.92
CA THR A 399 -30.53 6.86 -8.09
C THR A 399 -29.96 6.83 -9.50
N ASP A 400 -29.60 5.65 -10.00
CA ASP A 400 -29.09 5.47 -11.37
C ASP A 400 -30.13 5.84 -12.42
N LEU A 401 -31.38 5.44 -12.17
CA LEU A 401 -32.48 5.82 -13.04
C LEU A 401 -32.69 7.34 -13.04
N ALA A 402 -32.34 8.04 -11.97
CA ALA A 402 -32.42 9.50 -11.93
C ALA A 402 -31.31 10.16 -12.75
N LEU A 403 -30.08 9.64 -12.70
CA LEU A 403 -28.95 10.08 -13.52
C LEU A 403 -29.27 9.93 -15.01
N MET A 404 -29.62 8.71 -15.45
CA MET A 404 -29.98 8.43 -16.84
C MET A 404 -31.13 9.32 -17.36
N LYS A 405 -32.11 9.64 -16.51
CA LYS A 405 -33.23 10.51 -16.90
C LYS A 405 -32.81 11.94 -17.23
N VAL A 406 -31.74 12.44 -16.61
CA VAL A 406 -31.21 13.78 -16.89
C VAL A 406 -30.57 13.80 -18.28
N ALA A 407 -29.81 12.76 -18.62
CA ALA A 407 -29.10 12.63 -19.88
C ALA A 407 -29.94 12.06 -21.03
N PHE A 408 -31.17 11.57 -20.79
CA PHE A 408 -31.95 10.86 -21.81
C PHE A 408 -32.15 11.67 -23.11
N GLY A 409 -31.64 11.13 -24.21
CA GLY A 409 -31.64 11.72 -25.55
C GLY A 409 -30.54 12.75 -25.80
N GLN A 410 -29.62 12.97 -24.85
CA GLN A 410 -28.43 13.80 -25.04
C GLN A 410 -27.30 12.98 -25.68
N PRO A 411 -26.56 13.56 -26.64
CA PRO A 411 -25.35 12.96 -27.19
C PRO A 411 -24.10 13.28 -26.35
N GLY A 412 -23.05 12.47 -26.49
CA GLY A 412 -21.74 12.71 -25.85
C GLY A 412 -21.87 12.75 -24.34
N GLN A 413 -22.49 11.71 -23.81
CA GLN A 413 -22.66 11.49 -22.39
C GLN A 413 -21.88 10.24 -22.04
N ASP A 414 -21.25 10.30 -20.89
CA ASP A 414 -20.29 9.29 -20.47
C ASP A 414 -20.99 8.27 -19.54
N TYR A 415 -20.26 7.28 -19.03
CA TYR A 415 -20.88 6.20 -18.25
C TYR A 415 -21.63 6.73 -17.04
N ALA A 416 -21.01 7.63 -16.26
CA ALA A 416 -21.62 8.24 -15.08
C ALA A 416 -22.89 9.08 -15.37
N ASP A 417 -23.05 9.56 -16.61
CA ASP A 417 -24.24 10.29 -17.05
C ASP A 417 -25.41 9.38 -17.48
N GLY A 418 -25.19 8.06 -17.54
CA GLY A 418 -26.23 7.08 -17.82
C GLY A 418 -26.11 6.37 -19.17
N ASN A 419 -24.94 6.44 -19.82
CA ASN A 419 -24.64 5.73 -21.04
C ASN A 419 -24.06 4.34 -20.71
N ALA A 420 -24.91 3.32 -20.69
CA ALA A 420 -24.54 1.98 -20.21
C ALA A 420 -23.91 1.09 -21.29
N ASN A 421 -23.92 1.53 -22.56
CA ASN A 421 -23.39 0.77 -23.69
C ASN A 421 -22.41 1.57 -24.55
N CYS A 422 -21.97 2.73 -24.07
CA CYS A 422 -21.01 3.60 -24.74
C CYS A 422 -21.37 3.94 -26.19
N ASP A 423 -22.67 4.03 -26.47
CA ASP A 423 -23.14 4.49 -27.77
C ASP A 423 -23.32 6.01 -27.80
N ALA A 424 -23.63 6.57 -28.97
CA ALA A 424 -23.67 8.02 -29.14
C ALA A 424 -24.77 8.73 -28.32
N PHE A 425 -25.72 8.02 -27.71
CA PHE A 425 -26.89 8.61 -27.05
C PHE A 425 -27.39 7.79 -25.87
N VAL A 426 -27.65 8.44 -24.73
CA VAL A 426 -28.44 7.83 -23.65
C VAL A 426 -29.87 7.62 -24.10
N ASN A 427 -30.29 6.36 -24.29
CA ASN A 427 -31.54 6.02 -24.93
C ASN A 427 -32.23 4.76 -24.36
N GLY A 428 -33.13 4.16 -25.15
CA GLY A 428 -33.90 2.99 -24.74
C GLY A 428 -33.05 1.73 -24.54
N THR A 429 -31.87 1.64 -25.17
CA THR A 429 -30.90 0.56 -24.98
C THR A 429 -30.27 0.62 -23.60
N ASP A 430 -29.80 1.79 -23.16
CA ASP A 430 -29.26 2.00 -21.81
C ASP A 430 -30.31 1.67 -20.75
N LEU A 431 -31.54 2.16 -20.97
CA LEU A 431 -32.66 1.87 -20.08
C LEU A 431 -32.97 0.37 -20.01
N ALA A 432 -32.72 -0.40 -21.07
CA ALA A 432 -32.90 -1.84 -21.06
C ALA A 432 -31.80 -2.55 -20.23
N ILE A 433 -30.56 -2.05 -20.27
CA ILE A 433 -29.45 -2.55 -19.46
C ILE A 433 -29.71 -2.27 -17.98
N LEU A 434 -29.99 -1.02 -17.61
CA LEU A 434 -30.35 -0.65 -16.23
C LEU A 434 -31.54 -1.47 -15.71
N LYS A 435 -32.57 -1.69 -16.53
CA LYS A 435 -33.72 -2.52 -16.13
C LYS A 435 -33.38 -3.99 -15.93
N THR A 436 -32.46 -4.52 -16.72
CA THR A 436 -32.01 -5.91 -16.59
C THR A 436 -31.33 -6.14 -15.24
N ASN A 437 -30.55 -5.16 -14.79
CA ASN A 437 -29.80 -5.24 -13.54
C ASN A 437 -30.49 -4.58 -12.34
N PHE A 438 -31.69 -4.01 -12.52
CA PHE A 438 -32.37 -3.25 -11.47
C PHE A 438 -32.63 -4.06 -10.20
N GLY A 439 -32.20 -3.52 -9.05
CA GLY A 439 -32.25 -4.18 -7.75
C GLY A 439 -31.02 -5.04 -7.45
N PHE A 440 -29.99 -5.02 -8.30
CA PHE A 440 -28.68 -5.59 -7.98
C PHE A 440 -28.06 -4.87 -6.78
N ILE A 441 -27.36 -5.64 -5.96
CA ILE A 441 -26.56 -5.14 -4.84
C ILE A 441 -25.23 -5.87 -4.94
N ALA A 442 -24.15 -5.12 -5.13
CA ALA A 442 -22.80 -5.63 -5.18
C ALA A 442 -22.50 -6.39 -3.89
N PRO A 443 -22.04 -7.65 -3.98
CA PRO A 443 -21.66 -8.41 -2.81
C PRO A 443 -20.50 -7.72 -2.09
N PRO A 444 -20.34 -7.90 -0.78
CA PRO A 444 -19.11 -7.51 -0.11
C PRO A 444 -17.92 -8.18 -0.82
N SER A 445 -16.80 -7.46 -0.97
CA SER A 445 -15.56 -8.01 -1.53
C SER A 445 -15.21 -9.34 -0.84
N PRO A 446 -14.65 -10.35 -1.53
CA PRO A 446 -14.34 -11.66 -0.95
C PRO A 446 -13.38 -11.56 0.25
N GLY A 447 -13.93 -11.33 1.44
CA GLY A 447 -13.16 -10.98 2.64
C GLY A 447 -13.93 -10.08 3.62
N GLY A 448 -14.91 -9.33 3.12
CA GLY A 448 -15.87 -8.58 3.92
C GLY A 448 -16.76 -9.52 4.72
N VAL A 449 -16.50 -9.64 6.02
CA VAL A 449 -17.35 -10.40 6.95
C VAL A 449 -18.80 -9.89 6.79
N PRO A 450 -19.78 -10.75 6.45
CA PRO A 450 -21.16 -10.32 6.38
C PRO A 450 -21.62 -9.85 7.76
N GLU A 451 -21.93 -8.56 7.91
CA GLU A 451 -22.53 -8.10 9.16
C GLU A 451 -23.84 -8.86 9.38
N PRO A 452 -24.00 -9.58 10.51
CA PRO A 452 -25.23 -10.27 10.78
C PRO A 452 -26.35 -9.24 11.00
N VAL A 453 -27.30 -9.20 10.07
CA VAL A 453 -28.60 -8.50 10.14
C VAL A 453 -29.40 -8.83 11.42
N THR A 454 -28.91 -9.78 12.22
CA THR A 454 -29.41 -10.23 13.52
C THR A 454 -29.45 -9.13 14.59
N ILE A 455 -28.59 -8.11 14.57
CA ILE A 455 -28.61 -7.03 15.58
C ILE A 455 -29.77 -6.03 15.34
N GLY A 456 -30.12 -5.79 14.07
CA GLY A 456 -31.29 -4.96 13.70
C GLY A 456 -32.63 -5.58 14.14
N LEU A 457 -32.76 -6.90 14.09
CA LEU A 457 -33.98 -7.60 14.54
C LEU A 457 -34.10 -7.69 16.07
N LEU A 458 -32.97 -7.72 16.80
CA LEU A 458 -32.96 -7.71 18.27
C LEU A 458 -33.36 -6.35 18.86
N SER A 459 -33.01 -5.24 18.20
CA SER A 459 -33.42 -3.89 18.64
C SER A 459 -34.93 -3.65 18.48
N LEU A 460 -35.53 -4.17 17.40
CA LEU A 460 -36.98 -4.14 17.18
C LEU A 460 -37.74 -5.06 18.16
N GLY A 461 -37.20 -6.23 18.48
CA GLY A 461 -37.76 -7.15 19.49
C GLY A 461 -37.69 -6.61 20.92
N GLY A 462 -36.59 -5.93 21.28
CA GLY A 462 -36.39 -5.31 22.60
C GLY A 462 -37.36 -4.17 22.88
N LEU A 463 -37.64 -3.32 21.88
CA LEU A 463 -38.60 -2.22 22.00
C LEU A 463 -40.05 -2.71 22.16
N ALA A 464 -40.42 -3.83 21.53
CA ALA A 464 -41.73 -4.45 21.72
C ALA A 464 -41.92 -5.03 23.14
N MET A 465 -40.86 -5.59 23.75
CA MET A 465 -40.92 -6.10 25.12
C MET A 465 -40.93 -5.00 26.19
N LEU A 466 -40.26 -3.87 25.94
CA LEU A 466 -40.27 -2.72 26.86
C LEU A 466 -41.63 -2.00 26.86
N ARG A 467 -42.35 -2.00 25.73
CA ARG A 467 -43.72 -1.45 25.66
C ARG A 467 -44.74 -2.31 26.41
N ARG A 468 -44.53 -3.63 26.51
CA ARG A 468 -45.45 -4.56 27.20
C ARG A 468 -45.34 -4.49 28.73
N ARG A 469 -44.16 -4.12 29.29
CA ARG A 469 -43.97 -3.99 30.75
C ARG A 469 -44.63 -2.76 31.38
N ARG A 470 -44.95 -1.72 30.61
CA ARG A 470 -45.65 -0.52 31.12
C ARG A 470 -47.17 -0.66 31.22
N SER A 471 -47.77 -1.70 30.63
CA SER A 471 -49.23 -1.91 30.65
C SER A 471 -49.76 -2.76 31.81
N LEU A 472 -48.89 -3.30 32.68
CA LEU A 472 -49.26 -4.20 33.80
C LEU A 472 -49.07 -3.57 35.19
N ARG A 473 -48.99 -2.24 35.26
CA ARG A 473 -49.09 -1.48 36.51
C ARG A 473 -50.18 -0.42 36.36
N ASN A 474 -51.42 -0.85 36.57
CA ASN A 474 -52.54 -0.06 37.07
C ASN A 474 -53.54 -1.02 37.71
#